data_AF-A0A318SE92-F1
#
_entry.id   AF-A0A318SE92-F1
#
_cell.length_a   1.000
_cell.length_b   1.000
_cell.length_c   1.000
_cell.angle_alpha   90.00
_cell.angle_beta   90.00
_cell.angle_gamma   90.00
#
_symmetry.space_group_name_H-M   'P 1'
#
loop_
_entity.id
_entity.type
_entity.pdbx_description
1 polymer ?
#
loop_
_entity_poly.entity_id
_entity_poly.type
_entity_poly.pdbx_seq_one_letter_code
_entity_poly.pdbx_strand_id
1 'polypeptide(L)'
;MPNVSIRPLLFAFLASSTVLAATLPRLTFDARLLATRVDVVSINADEAMPEVFTPRHTALSIGPKDDRTGFLEVFEIAEVLKANTKNPQVGREIAKLRSVLTAKTATSKTTDDLPFFPPHPADQTVHAAVKYVNFPGGRGIRYVVARAFDVSVIPRSELVFTFQGLTNDGKYLVSWWQHVPLPEIPQEYDTPEQLRLVRDVESNVNGAWEKHRANITRILDGLTNDARLTKLDAFVGTLRIR
;
A
#
# COMPACT_ATOMS: atom_id res chain seq x y z
N MET A 1 39.99 -60.65 26.40
CA MET A 1 38.82 -59.78 26.60
C MET A 1 39.06 -58.48 25.82
N PRO A 2 38.37 -58.28 24.69
CA PRO A 2 38.56 -57.16 23.75
C PRO A 2 37.58 -56.01 24.12
N ASN A 3 37.75 -54.74 23.73
CA ASN A 3 37.73 -54.24 22.36
C ASN A 3 38.28 -52.80 22.33
N VAL A 4 39.17 -52.55 21.36
CA VAL A 4 39.55 -51.22 20.86
C VAL A 4 38.41 -50.71 19.99
N SER A 5 37.94 -49.47 20.20
CA SER A 5 37.00 -48.81 19.28
C SER A 5 37.64 -47.53 18.74
N ILE A 6 38.01 -47.61 17.46
CA ILE A 6 38.37 -46.47 16.61
C ILE A 6 37.06 -45.94 16.02
N ARG A 7 36.81 -44.63 16.13
CA ARG A 7 35.74 -43.95 15.38
C ARG A 7 36.35 -42.94 14.40
N PRO A 8 35.80 -42.81 13.18
CA PRO A 8 36.41 -42.04 12.10
C PRO A 8 36.18 -40.53 12.27
N LEU A 9 37.18 -39.73 11.88
CA LEU A 9 36.99 -38.31 11.57
C LEU A 9 36.10 -38.21 10.32
N LEU A 10 34.87 -37.72 10.48
CA LEU A 10 34.08 -37.23 9.36
C LEU A 10 34.50 -35.78 9.08
N PHE A 11 35.12 -35.55 7.92
CA PHE A 11 35.29 -34.21 7.35
C PHE A 11 33.91 -33.63 7.02
N ALA A 12 33.44 -32.67 7.81
CA ALA A 12 32.34 -31.81 7.40
C ALA A 12 32.89 -30.74 6.46
N PHE A 13 32.64 -30.90 5.15
CA PHE A 13 32.76 -29.81 4.19
C PHE A 13 31.72 -28.74 4.54
N LEU A 14 32.15 -27.67 5.21
CA LEU A 14 31.39 -26.43 5.29
C LEU A 14 31.44 -25.77 3.90
N ALA A 15 30.48 -26.11 3.06
CA ALA A 15 30.11 -25.26 1.94
C ALA A 15 29.57 -23.95 2.52
N SER A 16 30.46 -22.98 2.72
CA SER A 16 30.09 -21.62 3.09
C SER A 16 29.49 -20.95 1.85
N SER A 17 28.20 -21.17 1.62
CA SER A 17 27.42 -20.33 0.73
C SER A 17 27.29 -18.96 1.38
N THR A 18 28.19 -18.04 1.01
CA THR A 18 28.02 -16.61 1.23
C THR A 18 26.83 -16.15 0.38
N VAL A 19 25.63 -16.26 0.95
CA VAL A 19 24.49 -15.51 0.42
C VAL A 19 24.82 -14.04 0.67
N LEU A 20 25.20 -13.32 -0.38
CA LEU A 20 25.28 -11.86 -0.34
C LEU A 20 23.89 -11.38 0.09
N ALA A 21 23.75 -10.89 1.32
CA ALA A 21 22.50 -10.31 1.77
C ALA A 21 22.19 -9.13 0.85
N ALA A 22 21.03 -9.16 0.18
CA ALA A 22 20.59 -8.06 -0.67
C ALA A 22 20.65 -6.75 0.15
N THR A 23 21.33 -5.75 -0.40
CA THR A 23 21.43 -4.44 0.25
C THR A 23 20.10 -3.71 0.12
N LEU A 24 19.56 -3.27 1.25
CA LEU A 24 18.28 -2.56 1.30
C LEU A 24 18.30 -1.25 0.51
N PRO A 25 17.16 -0.84 -0.10
CA PRO A 25 17.08 0.42 -0.81
C PRO A 25 17.37 1.60 0.12
N ARG A 26 18.15 2.55 -0.39
CA ARG A 26 18.43 3.82 0.29
C ARG A 26 17.38 4.85 -0.10
N LEU A 27 16.82 5.51 0.90
CA LEU A 27 15.79 6.54 0.73
C LEU A 27 16.32 7.91 1.12
N THR A 28 16.10 8.92 0.27
CA THR A 28 16.21 10.33 0.66
C THR A 28 14.96 11.09 0.26
N PHE A 29 14.57 12.08 1.08
CA PHE A 29 13.30 12.79 0.98
C PHE A 29 13.33 14.09 1.80
N ASP A 30 12.37 14.99 1.56
CA ASP A 30 12.18 16.20 2.38
C ASP A 30 11.05 16.01 3.40
N ALA A 31 11.41 15.64 4.63
CA ALA A 31 10.45 15.36 5.71
C ALA A 31 9.65 16.60 6.14
N ARG A 32 10.15 17.82 5.88
CA ARG A 32 9.48 19.08 6.27
C ARG A 32 8.10 19.21 5.62
N LEU A 33 7.92 18.55 4.47
CA LEU A 33 6.66 18.53 3.73
C LEU A 33 5.56 17.73 4.41
N LEU A 34 5.83 16.87 5.40
CA LEU A 34 4.77 16.14 6.10
C LEU A 34 4.31 16.84 7.39
N ALA A 35 5.13 17.75 7.93
CA ALA A 35 4.88 18.41 9.24
C ALA A 35 4.61 17.41 10.39
N THR A 36 5.16 16.21 10.27
CA THR A 36 5.07 15.14 11.28
C THR A 36 6.41 14.40 11.32
N ARG A 37 6.60 13.60 12.38
CA ARG A 37 7.81 12.79 12.53
C ARG A 37 7.84 11.69 11.46
N VAL A 38 9.01 11.47 10.89
CA VAL A 38 9.29 10.38 9.96
C VAL A 38 10.52 9.62 10.47
N ASP A 39 10.36 8.33 10.73
CA ASP A 39 11.47 7.45 11.07
C ASP A 39 11.75 6.52 9.88
N VAL A 40 13.02 6.42 9.46
CA VAL A 40 13.45 5.41 8.49
C VAL A 40 13.75 4.12 9.25
N VAL A 41 13.10 3.03 8.86
CA VAL A 41 13.22 1.73 9.51
C VAL A 41 13.50 0.62 8.48
N SER A 42 14.27 -0.38 8.89
CA SER A 42 14.36 -1.65 8.17
C SER A 42 13.31 -2.58 8.75
N ILE A 43 12.39 -3.04 7.92
CA ILE A 43 11.40 -4.04 8.31
C ILE A 43 11.96 -5.41 7.92
N ASN A 44 11.92 -6.35 8.86
CA ASN A 44 12.32 -7.73 8.57
C ASN A 44 11.32 -8.39 7.63
N ALA A 45 11.74 -9.49 7.02
CA ALA A 45 10.80 -10.27 6.22
C ALA A 45 9.67 -10.76 7.13
N ASP A 46 8.45 -10.53 6.71
CA ASP A 46 7.25 -10.82 7.49
C ASP A 46 6.10 -11.21 6.57
N GLU A 47 5.17 -11.96 7.12
CA GLU A 47 3.92 -12.32 6.47
C GLU A 47 2.90 -11.19 6.73
N ALA A 48 2.79 -10.26 5.77
CA ALA A 48 1.95 -9.07 5.93
C ALA A 48 0.45 -9.41 6.01
N MET A 49 0.05 -10.53 5.40
CA MET A 49 -1.25 -11.20 5.53
C MET A 49 -0.97 -12.71 5.39
N PRO A 50 -1.86 -13.63 5.86
CA PRO A 50 -1.65 -15.09 5.86
C PRO A 50 -1.31 -15.76 4.50
N GLU A 51 -1.17 -14.97 3.43
CA GLU A 51 -0.90 -15.39 2.08
C GLU A 51 0.08 -14.48 1.31
N VAL A 52 0.47 -13.32 1.87
CA VAL A 52 1.40 -12.39 1.22
C VAL A 52 2.63 -12.20 2.07
N PHE A 53 3.75 -12.68 1.54
CA PHE A 53 5.06 -12.52 2.16
C PHE A 53 5.69 -11.20 1.72
N THR A 54 5.99 -10.34 2.68
CA THR A 54 6.81 -9.15 2.41
C THR A 54 8.27 -9.48 2.72
N PRO A 55 9.19 -9.41 1.73
CA PRO A 55 10.60 -9.60 2.00
C PRO A 55 11.10 -8.44 2.88
N ARG A 56 12.31 -8.60 3.41
CA ARG A 56 12.99 -7.53 4.14
C ARG A 56 13.06 -6.28 3.25
N HIS A 57 12.65 -5.13 3.79
CA HIS A 57 12.50 -3.90 3.01
C HIS A 57 12.77 -2.65 3.85
N THR A 58 12.84 -1.49 3.19
CA THR A 58 12.99 -0.19 3.88
C THR A 58 11.62 0.47 3.95
N ALA A 59 11.26 1.00 5.12
CA ALA A 59 10.04 1.77 5.29
C ALA A 59 10.29 3.13 5.95
N LEU A 60 9.42 4.09 5.65
CA LEU A 60 9.24 5.32 6.39
C LEU A 60 7.99 5.15 7.24
N SER A 61 8.15 5.24 8.55
CA SER A 61 7.04 5.22 9.48
C SER A 61 6.67 6.66 9.85
N ILE A 62 5.42 7.03 9.64
CA ILE A 62 4.94 8.42 9.67
C ILE A 62 4.04 8.62 10.88
N GLY A 63 4.33 9.66 11.67
CA GLY A 63 3.64 9.93 12.93
C GLY A 63 4.38 9.40 14.16
N PRO A 64 3.86 9.69 15.38
CA PRO A 64 4.40 9.21 16.64
C PRO A 64 4.50 7.68 16.71
N LYS A 65 5.45 7.14 17.47
CA LYS A 65 5.68 5.69 17.57
C LYS A 65 4.42 4.91 17.98
N ASP A 66 3.65 5.46 18.90
CA ASP A 66 2.45 4.84 19.47
C ASP A 66 1.16 5.22 18.73
N ASP A 67 1.27 6.06 17.69
CA ASP A 67 0.15 6.57 16.88
C ASP A 67 0.61 6.77 15.43
N ARG A 68 1.01 5.67 14.79
CA ARG A 68 1.48 5.70 13.40
C ARG A 68 0.29 5.98 12.49
N THR A 69 0.45 7.00 11.66
CA THR A 69 -0.62 7.47 10.76
C THR A 69 -0.41 7.02 9.31
N GLY A 70 0.75 6.47 8.99
CA GLY A 70 1.05 5.95 7.66
C GLY A 70 2.40 5.27 7.55
N PHE A 71 2.56 4.49 6.50
CA PHE A 71 3.79 3.76 6.16
C PHE A 71 4.06 3.85 4.67
N LEU A 72 5.25 4.34 4.31
CA LEU A 72 5.78 4.25 2.96
C LEU A 72 6.83 3.14 2.93
N GLU A 73 6.58 2.11 2.16
CA GLU A 73 7.39 0.91 2.06
C GLU A 73 8.02 0.81 0.67
N VAL A 74 9.30 0.47 0.62
CA VAL A 74 10.06 0.29 -0.62
C VAL A 74 10.65 -1.09 -0.68
N PHE A 75 10.17 -1.87 -1.64
CA PHE A 75 10.51 -3.27 -1.84
C PHE A 75 11.34 -3.46 -3.10
N GLU A 76 12.34 -4.34 -3.04
CA GLU A 76 12.95 -4.87 -4.26
C GLU A 76 12.01 -5.90 -4.91
N ILE A 77 11.63 -5.65 -6.16
CA ILE A 77 10.63 -6.47 -6.86
C ILE A 77 11.10 -7.91 -7.03
N ALA A 78 12.39 -8.12 -7.28
CA ALA A 78 12.95 -9.47 -7.41
C ALA A 78 12.75 -10.29 -6.13
N GLU A 79 13.00 -9.70 -4.96
CA GLU A 79 12.80 -10.37 -3.68
C GLU A 79 11.31 -10.57 -3.36
N VAL A 80 10.44 -9.62 -3.72
CA VAL A 80 8.98 -9.78 -3.57
C VAL A 80 8.49 -10.96 -4.38
N LEU A 81 8.87 -11.05 -5.66
CA LEU A 81 8.44 -12.14 -6.54
C LEU A 81 9.01 -13.50 -6.08
N LYS A 82 10.28 -13.54 -5.67
CA LYS A 82 10.93 -14.73 -5.15
C LYS A 82 10.25 -15.27 -3.89
N ALA A 83 9.84 -14.38 -2.99
CA ALA A 83 9.21 -14.78 -1.74
C ALA A 83 7.74 -15.21 -1.92
N ASN A 84 7.07 -14.77 -2.99
CA ASN A 84 5.66 -15.05 -3.26
C ASN A 84 5.42 -15.99 -4.44
N THR A 85 6.33 -16.93 -4.69
CA THR A 85 6.20 -17.89 -5.82
C THR A 85 4.90 -18.71 -5.77
N LYS A 86 4.32 -18.90 -4.59
CA LYS A 86 3.04 -19.61 -4.39
C LYS A 86 1.81 -18.70 -4.47
N ASN A 87 1.99 -17.38 -4.46
CA ASN A 87 0.91 -16.40 -4.56
C ASN A 87 1.04 -15.60 -5.88
N PRO A 88 0.41 -16.07 -6.97
CA PRO A 88 0.49 -15.39 -8.25
C PRO A 88 -0.20 -14.01 -8.26
N GLN A 89 -1.03 -13.68 -7.25
CA GLN A 89 -1.67 -12.36 -7.15
C GLN A 89 -0.62 -11.25 -7.02
N VAL A 90 0.47 -11.50 -6.29
CA VAL A 90 1.56 -10.53 -6.12
C VAL A 90 2.16 -10.12 -7.46
N GLY A 91 2.45 -11.09 -8.33
CA GLY A 91 2.97 -10.82 -9.68
C GLY A 91 1.96 -10.10 -10.56
N ARG A 92 0.67 -10.47 -10.48
CA ARG A 92 -0.43 -9.81 -11.21
C ARG A 92 -0.58 -8.35 -10.78
N GLU A 93 -0.49 -8.06 -9.50
CA GLU A 93 -0.63 -6.71 -8.95
C GLU A 93 0.48 -5.77 -9.45
N ILE A 94 1.73 -6.26 -9.45
CA ILE A 94 2.89 -5.52 -9.99
C ILE A 94 2.73 -5.29 -11.50
N ALA A 95 2.25 -6.30 -12.24
CA ALA A 95 1.99 -6.17 -13.68
C ALA A 95 0.85 -5.17 -13.98
N LYS A 96 -0.22 -5.19 -13.18
CA LYS A 96 -1.33 -4.24 -13.24
C LYS A 96 -0.85 -2.82 -13.00
N LEU A 97 -0.02 -2.60 -11.98
CA LEU A 97 0.62 -1.30 -11.73
C LEU A 97 1.45 -0.83 -12.93
N ARG A 98 2.31 -1.70 -13.50
CA ARG A 98 3.09 -1.36 -14.71
C ARG A 98 2.20 -0.93 -15.87
N SER A 99 1.10 -1.65 -16.11
CA SER A 99 0.14 -1.35 -17.17
C SER A 99 -0.52 0.02 -16.94
N VAL A 100 -1.08 0.24 -15.75
CA VAL A 100 -1.75 1.49 -15.39
C VAL A 100 -0.82 2.70 -15.47
N LEU A 101 0.45 2.57 -15.06
CA LEU A 101 1.43 3.65 -15.12
C LEU A 101 1.91 3.96 -16.55
N THR A 102 1.91 2.95 -17.42
CA THR A 102 2.31 3.11 -18.83
C THR A 102 1.19 3.72 -19.64
N ALA A 103 -0.02 3.16 -19.54
CA ALA A 103 -1.17 3.58 -20.32
C ALA A 103 -1.88 4.81 -19.76
N LYS A 104 -1.65 5.14 -18.47
CA LYS A 104 -2.32 6.23 -17.73
C LYS A 104 -3.85 6.14 -17.78
N THR A 105 -4.40 4.94 -17.67
CA THR A 105 -5.83 4.64 -17.85
C THR A 105 -6.67 4.67 -16.58
N ALA A 106 -6.07 4.70 -15.40
CA ALA A 106 -6.81 4.66 -14.14
C ALA A 106 -7.47 6.01 -13.82
N THR A 107 -8.73 5.94 -13.42
CA THR A 107 -9.55 7.08 -12.99
C THR A 107 -10.47 6.62 -11.86
N SER A 108 -11.22 7.53 -11.25
CA SER A 108 -12.28 7.17 -10.27
C SER A 108 -13.45 6.38 -10.87
N LYS A 109 -13.48 6.22 -12.21
CA LYS A 109 -14.49 5.46 -12.95
C LYS A 109 -13.99 4.09 -13.39
N THR A 110 -12.77 3.70 -13.02
CA THR A 110 -12.27 2.35 -13.33
C THR A 110 -13.17 1.34 -12.62
N THR A 111 -13.64 0.32 -13.36
CA THR A 111 -14.60 -0.65 -12.83
C THR A 111 -13.95 -1.64 -11.88
N ASP A 112 -12.72 -2.02 -12.19
CA ASP A 112 -11.92 -2.92 -11.37
C ASP A 112 -11.14 -2.11 -10.33
N ASP A 113 -10.67 -2.78 -9.29
CA ASP A 113 -9.77 -2.19 -8.30
C ASP A 113 -8.58 -1.49 -8.96
N LEU A 114 -8.07 -0.43 -8.33
CA LEU A 114 -6.79 0.14 -8.73
C LEU A 114 -5.63 -0.69 -8.17
N PRO A 115 -4.41 -0.58 -8.72
CA PRO A 115 -3.29 -1.33 -8.18
C PRO A 115 -3.05 -1.00 -6.70
N PHE A 116 -2.91 -1.99 -5.82
CA PHE A 116 -2.66 -1.80 -4.38
C PHE A 116 -1.72 -2.89 -3.84
N PHE A 117 -0.62 -2.49 -3.20
CA PHE A 117 0.33 -3.43 -2.59
C PHE A 117 0.50 -3.18 -1.08
N PRO A 118 0.63 -4.23 -0.24
CA PRO A 118 0.42 -5.65 -0.54
C PRO A 118 -0.99 -5.95 -1.05
N PRO A 119 -1.20 -6.96 -1.93
CA PRO A 119 -2.53 -7.33 -2.36
C PRO A 119 -3.42 -7.63 -1.16
N HIS A 120 -4.65 -7.13 -1.21
CA HIS A 120 -5.60 -7.26 -0.11
C HIS A 120 -6.87 -7.99 -0.62
N PRO A 121 -7.43 -8.91 0.16
CA PRO A 121 -8.58 -9.72 -0.27
C PRO A 121 -9.92 -8.96 -0.26
N ALA A 122 -9.99 -7.81 0.42
CA ALA A 122 -11.17 -6.93 0.37
C ALA A 122 -11.16 -6.06 -0.89
N ASP A 123 -12.33 -5.89 -1.50
CA ASP A 123 -12.54 -5.08 -2.71
C ASP A 123 -12.36 -3.58 -2.41
N GLN A 124 -11.93 -2.81 -3.42
CA GLN A 124 -11.92 -1.35 -3.33
C GLN A 124 -13.32 -0.80 -3.59
N THR A 125 -14.14 -0.77 -2.54
CA THR A 125 -15.53 -0.27 -2.61
C THR A 125 -15.60 1.18 -3.10
N VAL A 126 -14.59 2.00 -2.81
CA VAL A 126 -14.37 3.31 -3.43
C VAL A 126 -12.90 3.49 -3.74
N HIS A 127 -12.59 4.01 -4.93
CA HIS A 127 -11.33 4.67 -5.24
C HIS A 127 -11.61 6.00 -5.95
N ALA A 128 -11.05 7.08 -5.44
CA ALA A 128 -11.34 8.44 -5.90
C ALA A 128 -10.13 9.35 -5.75
N ALA A 129 -10.23 10.59 -6.21
CA ALA A 129 -9.11 11.54 -6.21
C ALA A 129 -7.87 10.95 -6.90
N VAL A 130 -8.06 10.31 -8.06
CA VAL A 130 -6.99 9.61 -8.76
C VAL A 130 -6.05 10.60 -9.45
N LYS A 131 -4.73 10.44 -9.25
CA LYS A 131 -3.72 11.27 -9.93
C LYS A 131 -2.42 10.51 -10.10
N TYR A 132 -1.79 10.75 -11.25
CA TYR A 132 -0.43 10.29 -11.52
C TYR A 132 0.59 11.27 -10.96
N VAL A 133 1.53 10.76 -10.17
CA VAL A 133 2.56 11.57 -9.50
C VAL A 133 3.93 10.99 -9.84
N ASN A 134 4.84 11.87 -10.25
CA ASN A 134 6.22 11.49 -10.55
C ASN A 134 7.11 11.77 -9.34
N PHE A 135 8.16 10.97 -9.20
CA PHE A 135 9.27 11.25 -8.31
C PHE A 135 10.58 11.03 -9.06
N PRO A 136 11.69 11.63 -8.64
CA PRO A 136 12.92 11.47 -9.40
C PRO A 136 13.43 10.03 -9.40
N GLY A 137 13.52 9.48 -10.61
CA GLY A 137 13.83 8.07 -10.84
C GLY A 137 12.61 7.15 -10.85
N GLY A 138 11.38 7.67 -10.87
CA GLY A 138 10.18 6.82 -10.94
C GLY A 138 8.86 7.57 -11.14
N ARG A 139 7.77 6.81 -11.05
CA ARG A 139 6.40 7.32 -11.20
C ARG A 139 5.41 6.42 -10.49
N GLY A 140 4.26 6.97 -10.14
CA GLY A 140 3.20 6.23 -9.51
C GLY A 140 1.83 6.85 -9.72
N ILE A 141 0.85 6.24 -9.08
CA ILE A 141 -0.54 6.65 -9.00
C ILE A 141 -0.89 6.82 -7.52
N ARG A 142 -1.58 7.91 -7.19
CA ARG A 142 -2.20 8.09 -5.88
C ARG A 142 -3.69 8.23 -6.00
N TYR A 143 -4.38 7.86 -4.93
CA TYR A 143 -5.83 7.94 -4.81
C TYR A 143 -6.23 7.79 -3.34
N VAL A 144 -7.48 8.13 -3.04
CA VAL A 144 -8.11 7.82 -1.76
C VAL A 144 -8.97 6.57 -1.95
N VAL A 145 -8.85 5.61 -1.04
CA VAL A 145 -9.49 4.30 -1.15
C VAL A 145 -10.18 3.91 0.15
N ALA A 146 -11.35 3.27 0.02
CA ALA A 146 -11.95 2.45 1.08
C ALA A 146 -11.97 1.00 0.58
N ARG A 147 -11.76 0.06 1.50
CA ARG A 147 -11.81 -1.38 1.21
C ARG A 147 -12.75 -2.07 2.18
N ALA A 148 -13.60 -2.95 1.70
CA ALA A 148 -14.51 -3.71 2.55
C ALA A 148 -14.84 -5.07 1.92
N PHE A 149 -15.29 -6.01 2.76
CA PHE A 149 -15.81 -7.31 2.30
C PHE A 149 -17.32 -7.31 2.10
N ASP A 150 -18.00 -6.24 2.53
CA ASP A 150 -19.44 -6.12 2.53
C ASP A 150 -19.92 -4.77 1.97
N VAL A 151 -21.22 -4.69 1.76
CA VAL A 151 -21.91 -3.45 1.40
C VAL A 151 -22.36 -2.78 2.69
N SER A 152 -21.68 -1.69 3.03
CA SER A 152 -21.93 -0.91 4.23
C SER A 152 -21.66 0.56 3.96
N VAL A 153 -22.19 1.45 4.80
CA VAL A 153 -21.81 2.87 4.72
C VAL A 153 -20.31 3.02 4.96
N ILE A 154 -19.71 4.03 4.33
CA ILE A 154 -18.26 4.23 4.36
C ILE A 154 -17.96 5.37 5.35
N PRO A 155 -17.50 5.08 6.57
CA PRO A 155 -17.08 6.12 7.50
C PRO A 155 -15.68 6.63 7.13
N ARG A 156 -15.34 7.79 7.66
CA ARG A 156 -14.03 8.42 7.45
C ARG A 156 -12.86 7.53 7.82
N SER A 157 -13.01 6.68 8.84
CA SER A 157 -11.95 5.76 9.31
C SER A 157 -11.53 4.74 8.27
N GLU A 158 -12.42 4.36 7.34
CA GLU A 158 -12.12 3.39 6.27
C GLU A 158 -11.38 4.01 5.09
N LEU A 159 -11.30 5.34 5.03
CA LEU A 159 -10.68 6.05 3.92
C LEU A 159 -9.20 6.32 4.18
N VAL A 160 -8.36 5.81 3.28
CA VAL A 160 -6.91 6.02 3.32
C VAL A 160 -6.43 6.64 2.01
N PHE A 161 -5.49 7.57 2.11
CA PHE A 161 -4.66 7.93 0.96
C PHE A 161 -3.72 6.77 0.68
N THR A 162 -3.53 6.45 -0.60
CA THR A 162 -2.50 5.52 -1.05
C THR A 162 -1.73 6.06 -2.24
N PHE A 163 -0.44 5.75 -2.31
CA PHE A 163 0.41 5.93 -3.49
C PHE A 163 1.09 4.61 -3.83
N GLN A 164 1.00 4.23 -5.11
CA GLN A 164 1.59 2.99 -5.64
C GLN A 164 2.47 3.36 -6.82
N GLY A 165 3.76 3.05 -6.75
CA GLY A 165 4.76 3.52 -7.70
C GLY A 165 5.87 2.54 -7.99
N LEU A 166 6.58 2.81 -9.09
CA LEU A 166 7.72 2.02 -9.55
C LEU A 166 8.87 2.96 -9.87
N THR A 167 10.10 2.52 -9.58
CA THR A 167 11.29 3.15 -10.15
C THR A 167 11.38 2.90 -11.66
N ASN A 168 12.02 3.80 -12.39
CA ASN A 168 12.13 3.76 -13.85
C ASN A 168 12.95 2.56 -14.35
N ASP A 169 13.90 2.08 -13.54
CA ASP A 169 14.65 0.85 -13.79
C ASP A 169 13.83 -0.42 -13.47
N GLY A 170 12.63 -0.26 -12.91
CA GLY A 170 11.71 -1.34 -12.57
C GLY A 170 12.21 -2.26 -11.46
N LYS A 171 13.21 -1.83 -10.66
CA LYS A 171 13.76 -2.61 -9.55
C LYS A 171 12.96 -2.49 -8.26
N TYR A 172 12.41 -1.31 -7.99
CA TYR A 172 11.73 -1.04 -6.73
C TYR A 172 10.25 -0.75 -6.91
N LEU A 173 9.46 -1.35 -6.02
CA LEU A 173 8.06 -1.06 -5.78
C LEU A 173 7.96 -0.12 -4.58
N VAL A 174 7.17 0.94 -4.71
CA VAL A 174 6.88 1.90 -3.65
C VAL A 174 5.40 1.81 -3.34
N SER A 175 5.07 1.43 -2.11
CA SER A 175 3.70 1.48 -1.59
C SER A 175 3.66 2.47 -0.45
N TRP A 176 2.67 3.35 -0.41
CA TRP A 176 2.45 4.24 0.71
C TRP A 176 0.98 4.26 1.04
N TRP A 177 0.62 4.07 2.30
CA TRP A 177 -0.69 4.42 2.82
C TRP A 177 -0.58 5.43 3.95
N GLN A 178 -1.59 6.30 4.07
CA GLN A 178 -1.63 7.37 5.07
C GLN A 178 -3.08 7.73 5.39
N HIS A 179 -3.40 7.85 6.68
CA HIS A 179 -4.64 8.49 7.10
C HIS A 179 -4.58 10.00 6.82
N VAL A 180 -5.61 10.51 6.17
CA VAL A 180 -5.76 11.93 5.84
C VAL A 180 -7.05 12.44 6.46
N PRO A 181 -7.05 13.64 7.08
CA PRO A 181 -8.28 14.22 7.61
C PRO A 181 -9.26 14.55 6.47
N LEU A 182 -10.42 13.90 6.48
CA LEU A 182 -11.50 14.06 5.50
C LEU A 182 -12.83 14.43 6.20
N PRO A 183 -12.93 15.64 6.82
CA PRO A 183 -14.13 16.09 7.52
C PRO A 183 -15.41 16.09 6.67
N GLU A 184 -15.27 16.10 5.34
CA GLU A 184 -16.37 16.01 4.38
C GLU A 184 -17.12 14.67 4.46
N ILE A 185 -16.47 13.64 5.01
CA ILE A 185 -17.05 12.32 5.23
C ILE A 185 -17.37 12.16 6.72
N PRO A 186 -18.56 11.67 7.11
CA PRO A 186 -18.89 11.42 8.50
C PRO A 186 -17.91 10.46 9.17
N GLN A 187 -17.55 10.75 10.42
CA GLN A 187 -16.77 9.80 11.23
C GLN A 187 -17.61 8.58 11.58
N GLU A 188 -18.87 8.83 11.95
CA GLU A 188 -19.87 7.84 12.32
C GLU A 188 -21.22 8.24 11.70
N TYR A 189 -22.15 7.30 11.67
CA TYR A 189 -23.50 7.48 11.12
C TYR A 189 -24.52 7.37 12.25
N ASP A 190 -24.68 8.44 13.04
CA ASP A 190 -25.41 8.43 14.31
C ASP A 190 -26.68 9.29 14.32
N THR A 191 -26.83 10.23 13.39
CA THR A 191 -28.05 11.02 13.25
C THR A 191 -29.21 10.17 12.72
N PRO A 192 -30.48 10.52 13.00
CA PRO A 192 -31.64 9.78 12.48
C PRO A 192 -31.66 9.62 10.96
N GLU A 193 -31.14 10.60 10.22
CA GLU A 193 -31.04 10.58 8.76
C GLU A 193 -29.93 9.64 8.29
N GLN A 194 -28.76 9.67 8.94
CA GLN A 194 -27.67 8.75 8.65
C GLN A 194 -28.04 7.30 8.99
N LEU A 195 -28.73 7.07 10.09
CA LEU A 195 -29.22 5.74 10.46
C LEU A 195 -30.26 5.19 9.47
N ARG A 196 -31.02 6.06 8.80
CA ARG A 196 -31.88 5.65 7.68
C ARG A 196 -31.03 5.24 6.48
N LEU A 197 -30.03 6.04 6.12
CA LEU A 197 -29.09 5.72 5.05
C LEU A 197 -28.38 4.37 5.30
N VAL A 198 -27.93 4.10 6.53
CA VAL A 198 -27.32 2.82 6.92
C VAL A 198 -28.26 1.66 6.56
N ARG A 199 -29.51 1.69 7.05
CA ARG A 199 -30.49 0.64 6.77
C ARG A 199 -30.79 0.49 5.28
N ASP A 200 -30.90 1.61 4.56
CA ASP A 200 -31.17 1.61 3.13
C ASP A 200 -30.00 1.02 2.33
N VAL A 201 -28.75 1.34 2.70
CA VAL A 201 -27.53 0.78 2.08
C VAL A 201 -27.42 -0.72 2.36
N GLU A 202 -27.56 -1.15 3.61
CA GLU A 202 -27.46 -2.56 4.01
C GLU A 202 -28.54 -3.42 3.33
N SER A 203 -29.75 -2.87 3.18
CA SER A 203 -30.86 -3.54 2.49
C SER A 203 -30.87 -3.28 0.96
N ASN A 204 -29.90 -2.51 0.46
CA ASN A 204 -29.80 -1.96 -0.89
C ASN A 204 -31.12 -1.43 -1.49
N VAL A 205 -31.90 -0.69 -0.68
CA VAL A 205 -33.19 -0.13 -1.10
C VAL A 205 -32.98 0.84 -2.25
N ASN A 206 -33.61 0.61 -3.39
CA ASN A 206 -33.56 1.49 -4.57
C ASN A 206 -32.12 1.81 -5.06
N GLY A 207 -31.17 0.85 -4.93
CA GLY A 207 -29.77 1.07 -5.29
C GLY A 207 -29.08 2.10 -4.39
N ALA A 208 -29.43 2.10 -3.09
CA ALA A 208 -28.87 3.02 -2.10
C ALA A 208 -27.36 2.88 -1.98
N TRP A 209 -26.82 1.67 -2.11
CA TRP A 209 -25.38 1.44 -2.10
C TRP A 209 -24.67 2.17 -3.24
N GLU A 210 -25.12 1.99 -4.48
CA GLU A 210 -24.50 2.62 -5.64
C GLU A 210 -24.59 4.16 -5.56
N LYS A 211 -25.71 4.68 -5.06
CA LYS A 211 -25.89 6.13 -4.82
C LYS A 211 -24.95 6.64 -3.74
N HIS A 212 -24.80 5.91 -2.63
CA HIS A 212 -23.88 6.25 -1.55
C HIS A 212 -22.44 6.27 -2.05
N ARG A 213 -21.99 5.19 -2.70
CA ARG A 213 -20.67 5.05 -3.30
C ARG A 213 -20.38 6.17 -4.31
N ALA A 214 -21.33 6.49 -5.19
CA ALA A 214 -21.20 7.58 -6.15
C ALA A 214 -21.09 8.94 -5.46
N ASN A 215 -21.83 9.17 -4.38
CA ASN A 215 -21.74 10.42 -3.61
C ASN A 215 -20.38 10.57 -2.93
N ILE A 216 -19.87 9.52 -2.27
CA ILE A 216 -18.53 9.53 -1.65
C ILE A 216 -17.46 9.77 -2.71
N THR A 217 -17.52 9.06 -3.84
CA THR A 217 -16.57 9.22 -4.96
C THR A 217 -16.57 10.65 -5.47
N ARG A 218 -17.75 11.26 -5.67
CA ARG A 218 -17.89 12.65 -6.13
C ARG A 218 -17.28 13.65 -5.13
N ILE A 219 -17.51 13.46 -3.83
CA ILE A 219 -16.93 14.32 -2.79
C ILE A 219 -15.40 14.24 -2.86
N LEU A 220 -14.85 13.03 -2.89
CA LEU A 220 -13.41 12.80 -2.91
C LEU A 220 -12.75 13.29 -4.21
N ASP A 221 -13.39 13.10 -5.36
CA ASP A 221 -12.89 13.64 -6.63
C ASP A 221 -12.81 15.17 -6.61
N GLY A 222 -13.74 15.84 -5.91
CA GLY A 222 -13.67 17.28 -5.65
C GLY A 222 -12.42 17.70 -4.85
N LEU A 223 -11.82 16.78 -4.09
CA LEU A 223 -10.61 17.01 -3.30
C LEU A 223 -9.31 16.67 -4.06
N THR A 224 -9.38 16.30 -5.35
CA THR A 224 -8.21 15.87 -6.13
C THR A 224 -7.03 16.85 -6.06
N ASN A 225 -7.28 18.15 -5.98
CA ASN A 225 -6.25 19.19 -5.87
C ASN A 225 -6.29 19.93 -4.53
N ASP A 226 -6.94 19.35 -3.52
CA ASP A 226 -6.95 19.88 -2.16
C ASP A 226 -5.54 19.89 -1.57
N ALA A 227 -5.24 20.94 -0.79
CA ALA A 227 -3.93 21.15 -0.15
C ALA A 227 -3.45 19.93 0.66
N ARG A 228 -4.36 19.20 1.31
CA ARG A 228 -4.06 17.97 2.07
C ARG A 228 -3.42 16.91 1.18
N LEU A 229 -3.98 16.68 -0.01
CA LEU A 229 -3.48 15.67 -0.95
C LEU A 229 -2.27 16.18 -1.74
N THR A 230 -2.28 17.44 -2.19
CA THR A 230 -1.16 17.99 -2.96
C THR A 230 0.12 18.13 -2.11
N LYS A 231 0.00 18.28 -0.80
CA LYS A 231 1.13 18.21 0.12
C LYS A 231 1.80 16.83 0.13
N LEU A 232 1.00 15.76 0.06
CA LEU A 232 1.52 14.39 -0.09
C LEU A 232 2.12 14.17 -1.48
N ASP A 233 1.49 14.70 -2.55
CA ASP A 233 2.05 14.70 -3.90
C ASP A 233 3.45 15.36 -3.93
N ALA A 234 3.60 16.50 -3.24
CA ALA A 234 4.86 17.22 -3.15
C ALA A 234 5.92 16.40 -2.41
N PHE A 235 5.56 15.74 -1.31
CA PHE A 235 6.46 14.83 -0.59
C PHE A 235 6.93 13.69 -1.51
N VAL A 236 6.03 13.04 -2.25
CA VAL A 236 6.38 12.01 -3.25
C VAL A 236 7.40 12.57 -4.25
N GLY A 237 7.19 13.79 -4.74
CA GLY A 237 8.10 14.46 -5.67
C GLY A 237 9.54 14.64 -5.14
N THR A 238 9.76 14.52 -3.83
CA THR A 238 11.11 14.59 -3.23
C THR A 238 11.80 13.25 -3.08
N LEU A 239 11.08 12.13 -3.23
CA LEU A 239 11.64 10.80 -3.02
C LEU A 239 12.81 10.54 -3.98
N ARG A 240 13.87 9.95 -3.45
CA ARG A 240 14.97 9.34 -4.21
C ARG A 240 15.18 7.94 -3.65
N ILE A 241 15.26 6.98 -4.57
CA ILE A 241 15.41 5.56 -4.25
C ILE A 241 16.63 5.06 -5.02
N ARG A 242 17.55 4.37 -4.33
CA ARG A 242 18.79 3.82 -4.89
C ARG A 242 19.14 2.48 -4.28
#